data_AF-A0AAJ1RAU3-F1
#
_entry.id   AF-A0AAJ1RAU3-F1
#
_cell.length_a   1.000
_cell.length_b   1.000
_cell.length_c   1.000
_cell.angle_alpha   90.00
_cell.angle_beta   90.00
_cell.angle_gamma   90.00
#
_symmetry.space_group_name_H-M   'P 1'
#
loop_
_entity.id
_entity.type
_entity.pdbx_description
1 polymer ?
#
loop_
_entity_poly.entity_id
_entity_poly.type
_entity_poly.pdbx_seq_one_letter_code
_entity_poly.pdbx_strand_id
1 'polypeptide(L)'
;MSFNTCILFIGYILSCLLAVVIHEIIHFITASFCKLNPSLILDNWAIPKVVFKNAGNDYKNLLVACLAPICLITLGVAIHFVVNAFVVFQFMCLTNILNLLPVSSDGEIIYLSIGNIFSKRKAAK
;
A
#
# COMPACT_ATOMS: atom_id res chain seq x y z
N MET A 1 -33.61 -7.13 3.73
CA MET A 1 -32.62 -6.12 4.17
C MET A 1 -33.28 -4.76 4.13
N SER A 2 -33.15 -3.93 5.17
CA SER A 2 -33.75 -2.58 5.14
C SER A 2 -32.95 -1.64 4.22
N PHE A 3 -33.59 -0.61 3.68
CA PHE A 3 -32.93 0.41 2.84
C PHE A 3 -31.70 1.03 3.52
N ASN A 4 -31.81 1.33 4.82
CA ASN A 4 -30.70 1.86 5.62
C ASN A 4 -29.52 0.88 5.74
N THR A 5 -29.82 -0.42 5.86
CA THR A 5 -28.79 -1.46 5.87
C THR A 5 -28.05 -1.54 4.53
N CYS A 6 -28.76 -1.35 3.40
CA CYS A 6 -28.13 -1.31 2.07
C CYS A 6 -27.17 -0.11 1.93
N ILE A 7 -27.56 1.07 2.40
CA ILE A 7 -26.71 2.27 2.36
C ILE A 7 -25.43 2.06 3.16
N LEU A 8 -25.54 1.54 4.38
CA LEU A 8 -24.37 1.26 5.22
C LEU A 8 -23.43 0.24 4.57
N PHE A 9 -24.00 -0.82 4.00
CA PHE A 9 -23.22 -1.84 3.29
C PHE A 9 -22.45 -1.27 2.10
N ILE A 10 -23.08 -0.41 1.28
CA ILE A 10 -22.42 0.28 0.17
C ILE A 10 -21.32 1.21 0.71
N GLY A 11 -21.58 1.95 1.79
CA GLY A 11 -20.58 2.82 2.44
C GLY A 11 -19.34 2.06 2.92
N TYR A 12 -19.51 0.83 3.41
CA TYR A 12 -18.38 -0.01 3.82
C TYR A 12 -17.56 -0.49 2.63
N ILE A 13 -18.20 -0.93 1.55
CA ILE A 13 -17.50 -1.32 0.31
C ILE A 13 -16.69 -0.14 -0.22
N LEU A 14 -17.29 1.05 -0.30
CA LEU A 14 -16.61 2.26 -0.76
C LEU A 14 -15.43 2.63 0.14
N SER A 15 -15.55 2.44 1.45
CA SER A 15 -14.45 2.67 2.39
C SER A 15 -13.27 1.74 2.14
N CYS A 16 -13.53 0.44 1.87
CA CYS A 16 -12.48 -0.52 1.52
C CYS A 16 -11.80 -0.14 0.20
N LEU A 17 -12.60 0.18 -0.84
CA LEU A 17 -12.07 0.58 -2.14
C LEU A 17 -11.24 1.86 -2.06
N LEU A 18 -11.67 2.83 -1.25
CA LEU A 18 -10.94 4.06 -1.03
C LEU A 18 -9.54 3.80 -0.44
N ALA A 19 -9.43 2.89 0.54
CA ALA A 19 -8.15 2.54 1.14
C ALA A 19 -7.20 1.90 0.11
N VAL A 20 -7.71 1.00 -0.73
CA VAL A 20 -6.93 0.38 -1.82
C VAL A 20 -6.50 1.42 -2.84
N VAL A 21 -7.39 2.31 -3.26
CA VAL A 21 -7.04 3.37 -4.23
C VAL A 21 -5.97 4.30 -3.68
N ILE A 22 -6.07 4.72 -2.40
CA ILE A 22 -5.05 5.56 -1.77
C ILE A 22 -3.71 4.80 -1.68
N HIS A 23 -3.73 3.51 -1.34
CA HIS A 23 -2.54 2.67 -1.29
C HIS A 23 -1.78 2.69 -2.63
N GLU A 24 -2.50 2.39 -3.71
CA GLU A 24 -1.93 2.35 -5.07
C GLU A 24 -1.50 3.74 -5.55
N ILE A 25 -2.22 4.80 -5.21
CA ILE A 25 -1.81 6.18 -5.52
C ILE A 25 -0.45 6.49 -4.87
N ILE A 26 -0.22 6.09 -3.62
CA ILE A 26 1.06 6.32 -2.94
C ILE A 26 2.18 5.54 -3.64
N HIS A 27 1.94 4.28 -4.04
CA HIS A 27 2.90 3.52 -4.86
C HIS A 27 3.23 4.24 -6.15
N PHE A 28 2.21 4.70 -6.89
CA PHE A 28 2.37 5.39 -8.16
C PHE A 28 3.19 6.68 -8.01
N ILE A 29 2.84 7.52 -7.03
CA ILE A 29 3.53 8.77 -6.74
C ILE A 29 4.99 8.50 -6.38
N THR A 30 5.22 7.54 -5.47
CA THR A 30 6.57 7.22 -4.98
C THR A 30 7.45 6.65 -6.08
N ALA A 31 6.91 5.74 -6.91
CA ALA A 31 7.62 5.18 -8.06
C ALA A 31 7.91 6.24 -9.13
N SER A 32 6.99 7.20 -9.33
CA SER A 32 7.18 8.33 -10.24
C SER A 32 8.32 9.24 -9.76
N PHE A 33 8.34 9.60 -8.48
CA PHE A 33 9.45 10.36 -7.87
C PHE A 33 10.79 9.61 -7.99
N CYS A 34 10.77 8.28 -7.87
CA CYS A 34 11.96 7.44 -8.04
C CYS A 34 12.39 7.24 -9.51
N LYS A 35 11.65 7.79 -10.47
CA LYS A 35 11.85 7.64 -11.92
C LYS A 35 11.81 6.17 -12.38
N LEU A 36 10.88 5.38 -11.83
CA LEU A 36 10.71 3.96 -12.15
C LEU A 36 9.66 3.70 -13.26
N ASN A 37 9.10 4.75 -13.85
CA ASN A 37 8.08 4.69 -14.91
C ASN A 37 6.91 3.76 -14.54
N PRO A 38 6.17 4.05 -13.46
CA PRO A 38 5.04 3.23 -13.04
C PRO A 38 3.91 3.26 -14.08
N SER A 39 3.23 2.13 -14.23
CA SER A 39 1.98 2.00 -14.95
C SER A 39 0.89 1.48 -14.01
N LEU A 40 -0.34 1.93 -14.25
CA LEU A 40 -1.51 1.42 -13.54
C LEU A 40 -2.17 0.37 -14.42
N ILE A 41 -2.33 -0.83 -13.88
CA ILE A 41 -3.06 -1.93 -14.51
C ILE A 41 -4.21 -2.36 -13.59
N LEU A 42 -5.19 -3.04 -14.15
CA LEU A 42 -6.19 -3.76 -13.37
C LEU A 42 -5.76 -5.22 -13.30
N ASP A 43 -5.82 -5.81 -12.11
CA ASP A 43 -5.58 -7.25 -11.95
C ASP A 43 -6.79 -8.07 -12.43
N ASN A 44 -6.71 -9.40 -12.30
CA ASN A 44 -7.76 -10.32 -12.72
C ASN A 44 -9.10 -10.13 -11.96
N TRP A 45 -9.08 -9.39 -10.85
CA TRP A 45 -10.23 -9.08 -10.01
C TRP A 45 -10.72 -7.64 -10.20
N ALA A 46 -10.23 -6.95 -11.23
CA ALA A 46 -10.49 -5.54 -11.52
C ALA A 46 -10.06 -4.60 -10.36
N ILE A 47 -9.05 -5.00 -9.59
CA ILE A 47 -8.45 -4.18 -8.54
C ILE A 47 -7.29 -3.40 -9.17
N PRO A 48 -7.21 -2.08 -8.96
CA PRO A 48 -6.09 -1.29 -9.44
C PRO A 48 -4.78 -1.79 -8.82
N LYS A 49 -3.73 -1.86 -9.64
CA LYS A 49 -2.40 -2.27 -9.24
C LYS A 49 -1.35 -1.45 -9.97
N VAL A 50 -0.40 -0.91 -9.23
CA VAL A 50 0.77 -0.23 -9.79
C VAL A 50 1.85 -1.25 -10.07
N VAL A 51 2.38 -1.20 -11.30
CA VAL A 51 3.51 -2.02 -11.73
C VAL A 51 4.61 -1.09 -12.24
N PHE A 52 5.83 -1.38 -11.85
CA PHE A 52 7.02 -0.69 -12.36
C PHE A 52 8.15 -1.69 -12.55
N LYS A 53 9.05 -1.40 -13.47
CA LYS A 53 10.19 -2.29 -13.74
C LYS A 53 11.22 -2.12 -12.63
N ASN A 54 11.60 -3.21 -11.97
CA ASN A 54 12.70 -3.21 -11.03
C ASN A 54 14.00 -2.82 -11.75
N ALA A 55 14.54 -1.63 -11.44
CA ALA A 55 15.77 -1.11 -12.04
C ALA A 55 17.06 -1.64 -11.36
N GLY A 56 16.96 -2.68 -10.53
CA GLY A 56 18.08 -3.26 -9.77
C GLY A 56 18.54 -2.41 -8.57
N ASN A 57 17.77 -1.37 -8.22
CA ASN A 57 18.04 -0.50 -7.09
C ASN A 57 17.13 -0.86 -5.90
N ASP A 58 17.65 -1.74 -5.04
CA ASP A 58 16.93 -2.26 -3.87
C ASP A 58 16.47 -1.15 -2.91
N TYR A 59 17.20 -0.03 -2.80
CA TYR A 59 16.77 1.09 -1.96
C TYR A 59 15.51 1.78 -2.50
N LYS A 60 15.41 1.94 -3.82
CA LYS A 60 14.21 2.52 -4.44
C LYS A 60 13.01 1.59 -4.30
N ASN A 61 13.22 0.29 -4.52
CA ASN A 61 12.15 -0.71 -4.38
C ASN A 61 11.64 -0.77 -2.94
N LEU A 62 12.56 -0.77 -1.97
CA LEU A 62 12.24 -0.74 -0.55
C LEU A 62 11.44 0.53 -0.19
N LEU A 63 11.85 1.69 -0.71
CA LEU A 63 11.18 2.96 -0.45
C LEU A 63 9.75 2.97 -1.02
N VAL A 64 9.55 2.48 -2.25
CA VAL A 64 8.21 2.36 -2.84
C VAL A 64 7.34 1.41 -2.02
N ALA A 65 7.83 0.20 -1.74
CA ALA A 65 7.08 -0.84 -1.04
C ALA A 65 6.72 -0.44 0.41
N CYS A 66 7.58 0.30 1.11
CA CYS A 66 7.31 0.76 2.48
C CYS A 66 6.40 1.98 2.57
N LEU A 67 6.47 2.92 1.61
CA LEU A 67 5.80 4.21 1.79
C LEU A 67 4.28 4.10 1.74
N ALA A 68 3.71 3.29 0.85
CA ALA A 68 2.26 3.08 0.82
C ALA A 68 1.69 2.57 2.16
N PRO A 69 2.19 1.48 2.76
CA PRO A 69 1.69 1.02 4.04
C PRO A 69 1.98 1.99 5.19
N ILE A 70 3.16 2.61 5.26
CA ILE A 70 3.50 3.57 6.34
C ILE A 70 2.58 4.79 6.31
N CYS A 71 2.35 5.36 5.13
CA CYS A 71 1.47 6.51 4.95
C CYS A 71 0.03 6.18 5.37
N LEU A 72 -0.48 5.01 4.97
CA LEU A 72 -1.84 4.60 5.34
C LEU A 72 -1.99 4.31 6.84
N ILE A 73 -1.01 3.65 7.47
CA ILE A 73 -1.04 3.45 8.93
C ILE A 73 -1.06 4.81 9.65
N THR A 74 -0.21 5.74 9.21
CA THR A 74 -0.15 7.10 9.77
C THR A 74 -1.47 7.85 9.59
N LEU A 75 -2.09 7.73 8.40
CA LEU A 75 -3.40 8.30 8.11
C LEU A 75 -4.51 7.70 9.00
N GLY A 76 -4.50 6.38 9.20
CA GLY A 76 -5.45 5.69 10.06
C GLY A 76 -5.35 6.15 11.53
N VAL A 77 -4.13 6.37 12.02
CA VAL A 77 -3.92 6.95 13.37
C VAL A 77 -4.41 8.40 13.43
N ALA A 78 -4.16 9.20 12.39
CA ALA A 78 -4.57 10.62 12.36
C ALA A 78 -6.10 10.79 12.28
N ILE A 79 -6.81 9.96 11.52
CA ILE A 79 -8.27 10.04 11.33
C ILE A 79 -9.04 9.74 12.62
N HIS A 80 -8.47 8.92 13.52
CA HIS A 80 -9.06 8.61 14.81
C HIS A 80 -9.48 9.85 15.60
N PHE A 81 -8.77 10.96 15.42
CA PHE A 81 -9.00 12.20 16.15
C PHE A 81 -10.11 13.09 15.55
N VAL A 82 -10.67 12.75 14.38
CA VAL A 82 -11.47 13.69 13.59
C VAL A 82 -12.90 13.22 13.34
N VAL A 83 -13.14 11.95 12.97
CA VAL A 83 -14.48 11.52 12.51
C VAL A 83 -14.83 10.06 12.85
N ASN A 84 -15.78 9.84 13.77
CA ASN A 84 -16.29 8.51 14.15
C ASN A 84 -17.01 7.74 13.01
N ALA A 85 -17.41 8.42 11.93
CA ALA A 85 -18.10 7.78 10.81
C ALA A 85 -17.17 6.95 9.88
N PHE A 86 -15.85 7.07 10.02
CA PHE A 86 -14.86 6.44 9.13
C PHE A 86 -14.18 5.19 9.72
N VAL A 87 -14.79 4.54 10.72
CA VAL A 87 -14.18 3.39 11.43
C VAL A 87 -13.73 2.28 10.49
N VAL A 88 -14.51 1.95 9.45
CA VAL A 88 -14.13 0.91 8.47
C VAL A 88 -12.91 1.34 7.66
N PHE A 89 -12.90 2.57 7.14
CA PHE A 89 -11.75 3.11 6.43
C PHE A 89 -10.49 3.16 7.32
N GLN A 90 -10.65 3.60 8.58
CA GLN A 90 -9.60 3.61 9.57
C GLN A 90 -9.03 2.20 9.79
N PHE A 91 -9.90 1.21 9.98
CA PHE A 91 -9.48 -0.18 10.15
C PHE A 91 -8.68 -0.66 8.93
N MET A 92 -9.17 -0.39 7.72
CA MET A 92 -8.46 -0.73 6.48
C MET A 92 -7.08 -0.04 6.37
N CYS A 93 -6.98 1.21 6.80
CA CYS A 93 -5.71 1.94 6.88
C CYS A 93 -4.74 1.24 7.84
N LEU A 94 -5.19 0.86 9.04
CA LEU A 94 -4.33 0.21 10.04
C LEU A 94 -3.93 -1.21 9.63
N THR A 95 -4.79 -1.96 8.92
CA THR A 95 -4.45 -3.30 8.42
C THR A 95 -3.32 -3.29 7.38
N ASN A 96 -2.91 -2.12 6.87
CA ASN A 96 -1.71 -2.01 6.03
C ASN A 96 -0.42 -2.39 6.76
N ILE A 97 -0.43 -2.54 8.10
CA ILE A 97 0.69 -3.16 8.83
C ILE A 97 1.01 -4.56 8.31
N LEU A 98 0.00 -5.30 7.83
CA LEU A 98 0.19 -6.62 7.22
C LEU A 98 0.97 -6.53 5.90
N ASN A 99 0.88 -5.40 5.20
CA ASN A 99 1.65 -5.17 3.97
C ASN A 99 3.14 -4.93 4.22
N LEU A 100 3.57 -4.77 5.49
CA LEU A 100 4.98 -4.72 5.88
C LEU A 100 5.56 -6.10 6.17
N LEU A 101 4.71 -7.12 6.33
CA LEU A 101 5.12 -8.49 6.62
C LEU A 101 5.33 -9.26 5.31
N PRO A 102 6.26 -10.23 5.25
CA PRO A 102 6.59 -11.00 4.04
C PRO A 102 5.53 -12.04 3.66
N VAL A 103 4.25 -11.67 3.79
CA VAL A 103 3.06 -12.41 3.40
C VAL A 103 2.25 -11.66 2.35
N SER A 104 2.57 -10.38 2.10
CA SER A 104 2.03 -9.57 1.00
C SER A 104 3.07 -9.36 -0.11
N SER A 105 2.63 -8.93 -1.29
CA SER A 105 3.55 -8.55 -2.38
C SER A 105 4.49 -7.40 -1.99
N ASP A 106 3.99 -6.40 -1.26
CA ASP A 106 4.81 -5.30 -0.76
C ASP A 106 5.86 -5.82 0.23
N GLY A 107 5.44 -6.65 1.17
CA GLY A 107 6.32 -7.23 2.18
C GLY A 107 7.38 -8.18 1.59
N GLU A 108 7.04 -8.90 0.52
CA GLU A 108 8.01 -9.68 -0.25
C GLU A 108 9.08 -8.77 -0.86
N ILE A 109 8.68 -7.66 -1.50
CA ILE A 109 9.63 -6.66 -2.05
C ILE A 109 10.49 -6.05 -0.94
N ILE A 110 9.89 -5.72 0.21
CA ILE A 110 10.60 -5.19 1.38
C ILE A 110 11.67 -6.19 1.83
N TYR A 111 11.26 -7.45 2.05
CA TYR A 111 12.16 -8.51 2.51
C TYR A 111 13.31 -8.77 1.55
N LEU A 112 13.02 -8.92 0.25
CA LEU A 112 14.03 -9.13 -0.79
C LEU A 112 14.99 -7.94 -0.90
N SER A 113 14.46 -6.72 -0.87
CA SER A 113 15.28 -5.51 -0.97
C SER A 113 16.23 -5.37 0.22
N ILE A 114 15.76 -5.62 1.44
CA ILE A 114 16.60 -5.63 2.64
C ILE A 114 17.69 -6.71 2.53
N GLY A 115 17.32 -7.94 2.15
CA GLY A 115 18.26 -9.04 1.97
C GLY A 115 19.38 -8.70 0.96
N ASN A 116 19.02 -8.12 -0.18
CA ASN A 116 19.96 -7.70 -1.22
C ASN A 116 20.89 -6.56 -0.77
N ILE A 117 20.37 -5.59 0.00
CA ILE A 117 21.18 -4.51 0.54
C ILE A 117 22.25 -5.06 1.49
N PHE A 118 21.89 -6.00 2.37
CA PHE A 118 22.83 -6.63 3.29
C PHE A 118 23.83 -7.56 2.60
N SER A 119 23.39 -8.33 1.59
CA SER A 119 24.29 -9.23 0.85
C SER A 119 25.31 -8.47 -0.01
N LYS A 120 24.90 -7.39 -0.70
CA LYS A 120 25.81 -6.50 -1.44
C LYS A 120 26.84 -5.85 -0.53
N ARG A 121 26.45 -5.44 0.68
CA ARG A 121 27.39 -4.90 1.69
C ARG A 121 28.40 -5.95 2.18
N LYS A 122 28.03 -7.23 2.23
CA LYS A 122 28.97 -8.31 2.57
C LYS A 122 29.97 -8.60 1.46
N ALA A 123 29.59 -8.43 0.19
CA ALA A 123 30.48 -8.65 -0.95
C ALA A 123 31.45 -7.48 -1.23
N ALA A 124 31.17 -6.29 -0.69
CA ALA A 124 32.00 -5.09 -0.85
C ALA A 124 32.96 -4.83 0.33
N LYS A 125 33.02 -5.75 1.30
CA LYS A 125 33.98 -5.78 2.41
C LYS A 125 34.98 -6.90 2.17
#